data_AF-A0A4Y2JVJ6-F1
#
_entry.id   AF-A0A4Y2JVJ6-F1
#
_cell.length_a   1.000
_cell.length_b   1.000
_cell.length_c   1.000
_cell.angle_alpha   90.00
_cell.angle_beta   90.00
_cell.angle_gamma   90.00
#
_symmetry.space_group_name_H-M   'P 1'
#
loop_
_entity.id
_entity.type
_entity.pdbx_description
1 polymer ?
#
loop_
_entity_poly.entity_id
_entity_poly.type
_entity_poly.pdbx_seq_one_letter_code
_entity_poly.pdbx_strand_id
1 'polypeptide(L)'
;MIAEVTSPIIGADFLKHFNLVIHLRKRRLIDAQTSLYTLGTLSKNSQPSIITMDTTSDLKSVLSEFPDITNPSLIGKSATHDTVHYIITRGPPVKAKPRYTQNYTML
;
A
#
# COMPACT_ATOMS: atom_id res chain seq x y z
N MET A 1 8.18 13.19 10.25
CA MET A 1 8.32 13.20 8.79
C MET A 1 7.03 13.73 8.21
N ILE A 2 7.10 14.73 7.33
CA ILE A 2 5.93 15.22 6.58
C ILE A 2 6.12 14.66 5.17
N ALA A 3 5.18 13.85 4.70
CA ALA A 3 5.22 13.39 3.32
C ALA A 3 4.93 14.58 2.41
N GLU A 4 5.79 14.82 1.42
CA GLU A 4 5.56 15.85 0.40
C GLU A 4 4.49 15.34 -0.59
N VAL A 5 3.24 15.45 -0.17
CA VAL A 5 2.07 15.06 -0.96
C VAL A 5 1.20 16.28 -1.21
N THR A 6 0.71 16.41 -2.45
CA THR A 6 -0.14 17.54 -2.88
C THR A 6 -1.47 17.59 -2.14
N SER A 7 -1.89 16.48 -1.54
CA SER A 7 -3.09 16.37 -0.73
C SER A 7 -2.75 15.67 0.59
N PRO A 8 -3.06 16.26 1.75
CA PRO A 8 -2.79 15.64 3.05
C PRO A 8 -3.45 14.26 3.17
N ILE A 9 -2.71 13.29 3.68
CA ILE A 9 -3.19 11.93 3.94
C ILE A 9 -3.26 11.73 5.46
N ILE A 10 -4.41 11.31 5.96
CA ILE A 10 -4.61 11.00 7.38
C ILE A 10 -4.56 9.47 7.55
N GLY A 11 -3.64 9.00 8.38
CA GLY A 11 -3.50 7.58 8.72
C GLY A 11 -4.52 7.10 9.74
N ALA A 12 -4.75 5.78 9.78
CA ALA A 12 -5.65 5.16 10.76
C ALA A 12 -5.13 5.25 12.20
N ASP A 13 -3.81 5.31 12.36
CA ASP A 13 -3.11 5.58 13.62
C ASP A 13 -3.47 6.96 14.19
N PHE A 14 -3.51 7.99 13.35
CA PHE A 14 -3.96 9.33 13.74
C PHE A 14 -5.42 9.31 14.19
N LEU A 15 -6.30 8.65 13.44
CA LEU A 15 -7.72 8.51 13.80
C LEU A 15 -7.88 7.80 15.15
N LYS A 16 -7.11 6.72 15.39
CA LYS A 16 -7.10 6.01 16.68
C LYS A 16 -6.61 6.92 17.81
N HIS A 17 -5.50 7.63 17.60
CA HIS A 17 -4.88 8.46 18.63
C HIS A 17 -5.81 9.59 19.11
N PHE A 18 -6.53 10.23 18.19
CA PHE A 18 -7.46 11.32 18.51
C PHE A 18 -8.92 10.89 18.65
N ASN A 19 -9.20 9.58 18.71
CA ASN A 19 -10.55 9.02 18.84
C ASN A 19 -11.54 9.55 17.78
N LEU A 20 -11.09 9.66 16.54
CA LEU A 20 -11.86 10.17 15.41
C LEU A 20 -12.55 9.03 14.65
N VAL A 21 -13.85 9.20 14.36
CA VAL A 21 -14.69 8.23 13.66
C VAL A 21 -15.14 8.78 12.30
N ILE A 22 -14.89 8.02 11.24
CA ILE A 22 -15.33 8.37 9.89
C ILE A 22 -16.74 7.81 9.63
N HIS A 23 -17.70 8.69 9.40
CA HIS A 23 -19.05 8.33 8.96
C HIS A 23 -19.22 8.59 7.46
N LEU A 24 -18.84 7.62 6.63
CA LEU A 24 -18.82 7.74 5.15
C LEU A 24 -20.17 8.12 4.55
N ARG A 25 -21.26 7.45 4.96
CA ARG A 25 -22.62 7.72 4.43
C ARG A 25 -23.07 9.16 4.66
N LYS A 26 -22.75 9.75 5.82
CA LYS A 26 -23.12 11.13 6.17
C LYS A 26 -22.03 12.13 5.80
N ARG A 27 -20.90 11.66 5.26
CA ARG A 27 -19.69 12.45 4.97
C ARG A 27 -19.28 13.27 6.19
N ARG A 28 -19.03 12.61 7.33
CA ARG A 28 -18.61 13.28 8.58
C ARG A 28 -17.36 12.66 9.15
N LEU A 29 -16.52 13.51 9.73
CA LEU A 29 -15.49 13.10 10.68
C LEU A 29 -15.98 13.54 12.06
N ILE A 30 -16.10 12.58 12.98
CA ILE A 30 -16.72 12.76 14.29
C ILE A 30 -15.64 12.55 15.35
N ASP A 31 -15.54 13.46 16.31
CA ASP A 31 -14.80 13.23 17.54
C ASP A 31 -15.68 12.39 18.49
N ALA A 32 -15.24 11.16 18.79
CA ALA A 32 -16.03 10.26 19.63
C ALA A 32 -15.99 10.61 21.12
N GLN A 33 -15.11 11.52 21.56
CA GLN A 33 -15.09 12.05 22.93
C GLN A 33 -16.12 13.18 23.11
N THR A 34 -16.17 14.13 22.17
CA THR A 34 -17.02 15.33 22.31
C THR A 34 -18.32 15.27 21.50
N SER A 35 -18.47 14.27 20.62
CA SER A 35 -19.54 14.19 19.62
C SER A 35 -19.59 15.37 18.63
N LEU A 36 -18.58 16.24 18.62
CA LEU A 36 -18.42 17.26 17.59
C LEU A 36 -18.11 16.60 16.25
N TYR A 37 -18.57 17.22 15.18
CA TYR A 37 -18.30 16.72 13.83
C TYR A 37 -18.02 17.84 12.86
N THR A 38 -17.24 17.51 11.83
CA THR A 38 -17.09 18.33 10.63
C THR A 38 -17.61 17.58 9.41
N LEU A 39 -18.08 18.32 8.41
CA LEU A 39 -18.54 17.77 7.14
C LEU A 39 -17.35 17.53 6.21
N GLY A 40 -17.24 16.31 5.71
CA GLY A 40 -16.33 15.96 4.63
C GLY A 40 -16.90 16.36 3.28
N THR A 41 -16.04 16.87 2.41
CA THR A 41 -16.35 17.14 1.02
C THR A 41 -15.69 16.08 0.14
N LEU A 42 -16.34 15.73 -0.96
CA LEU A 42 -15.70 14.90 -1.99
C LEU A 42 -14.84 15.82 -2.84
N SER A 43 -13.52 15.76 -2.68
CA SER A 43 -12.60 16.38 -3.62
C SER A 43 -12.25 15.37 -4.71
N LYS A 44 -12.33 15.78 -5.97
CA LYS A 44 -11.67 15.05 -7.05
C LYS A 44 -10.19 15.38 -6.96
N ASN A 45 -9.47 14.64 -6.13
CA ASN A 45 -8.02 14.70 -6.18
C ASN A 45 -7.60 13.91 -7.42
N SER A 46 -6.87 14.56 -8.33
CA SER A 46 -5.97 13.86 -9.24
C SER A 46 -4.80 13.34 -8.40
N GLN A 47 -5.09 12.51 -7.39
CA GLN A 47 -4.03 11.73 -6.78
C GLN A 47 -3.49 10.90 -7.93
N PRO A 48 -2.20 11.08 -8.30
CA PRO A 48 -1.60 10.11 -9.18
C PRO A 48 -1.85 8.75 -8.52
N SER A 49 -2.15 7.71 -9.32
CA SER A 49 -2.07 6.35 -8.79
C SER A 49 -0.70 6.16 -8.12
N ILE A 50 -0.46 5.07 -7.41
CA ILE A 50 0.93 4.76 -7.04
C ILE A 50 1.70 4.60 -8.36
N ILE A 51 2.32 5.69 -8.84
CA ILE A 51 3.17 5.70 -10.02
C ILE A 51 4.53 5.36 -9.48
N THR A 52 5.05 4.23 -9.93
CA THR A 52 6.43 3.80 -9.66
C THR A 52 7.46 4.63 -10.43
N MET A 53 7.03 5.70 -11.10
CA MET A 53 7.82 6.50 -12.03
C MET A 53 7.63 7.98 -11.79
N ASP A 54 8.73 8.72 -11.87
CA ASP A 54 8.70 10.17 -11.97
C ASP A 54 8.12 10.59 -13.33
N THR A 55 7.04 11.36 -13.31
CA THR A 55 6.35 11.82 -14.53
C THR A 55 7.15 12.86 -15.32
N THR A 56 8.24 13.36 -14.76
CA THR A 56 9.14 14.36 -15.35
C THR A 56 10.44 13.75 -15.90
N SER A 57 10.68 12.46 -15.65
CA SER A 57 11.87 11.76 -16.13
C SER A 57 11.79 11.47 -17.63
N ASP A 58 12.93 11.59 -18.32
CA ASP A 58 13.09 11.20 -19.72
C ASP A 58 12.75 9.72 -19.97
N LEU A 59 12.78 8.88 -18.91
CA LEU A 59 12.45 7.46 -18.98
C LEU A 59 10.95 7.17 -19.15
N LYS A 60 10.10 8.18 -19.00
CA LYS A 60 8.64 8.03 -19.10
C LYS A 60 8.19 7.43 -20.44
N SER A 61 8.82 7.84 -21.54
CA SER A 61 8.50 7.35 -22.88
C SER A 61 8.75 5.85 -23.00
N VAL A 62 9.95 5.41 -22.60
CA VAL A 62 10.36 4.00 -22.62
C VAL A 62 9.47 3.16 -21.71
N LEU A 63 9.24 3.60 -20.48
CA LEU A 63 8.46 2.80 -19.54
C LEU A 63 6.96 2.75 -19.88
N SER A 64 6.45 3.72 -20.64
CA SER A 64 5.07 3.67 -21.17
C SER A 64 4.88 2.60 -22.25
N GLU A 65 5.96 2.19 -22.92
CA GLU A 65 5.96 1.09 -23.89
C GLU A 65 5.88 -0.28 -23.18
N PHE A 66 6.35 -0.35 -21.93
CA PHE A 66 6.40 -1.59 -21.13
C PHE A 66 5.63 -1.45 -19.80
N PRO A 67 4.29 -1.29 -19.84
CA PRO A 67 3.47 -1.11 -18.63
C PRO A 67 3.55 -2.30 -17.67
N ASP A 68 3.93 -3.49 -18.18
CA ASP A 68 4.08 -4.69 -17.38
C ASP A 68 5.21 -4.59 -16.32
N ILE A 69 6.21 -3.73 -16.56
CA ILE A 69 7.36 -3.55 -15.66
C ILE A 69 6.96 -2.76 -14.40
N THR A 70 6.04 -1.82 -14.54
CA THR A 70 5.73 -0.83 -13.50
C THR A 70 4.41 -1.11 -12.79
N ASN A 71 3.59 -2.03 -13.29
CA ASN A 71 2.29 -2.37 -12.72
C ASN A 71 2.43 -3.40 -11.57
N PRO A 72 2.21 -2.99 -10.30
CA PRO A 72 2.32 -3.89 -9.16
C PRO A 72 1.22 -4.97 -9.14
N SER A 73 0.16 -4.83 -9.93
CA SER A 73 -0.93 -5.81 -10.01
C SER A 73 -0.56 -7.06 -10.83
N LEU A 74 0.61 -7.08 -11.48
CA LEU A 74 1.09 -8.20 -12.29
C LEU A 74 1.97 -9.19 -11.51
N ILE A 75 2.09 -9.01 -10.19
CA ILE A 75 2.73 -9.98 -9.30
C ILE A 75 2.03 -11.34 -9.48
N GLY A 76 2.76 -12.33 -9.99
CA GLY A 76 2.25 -13.69 -10.23
C GLY A 76 2.02 -14.07 -11.71
N LYS A 77 2.33 -13.20 -12.67
CA LYS A 77 2.36 -13.59 -14.09
C LYS A 77 3.42 -14.68 -14.29
N SER A 78 3.01 -15.84 -14.82
CA SER A 78 3.94 -16.93 -15.12
C SER A 78 4.97 -16.47 -16.14
N ALA A 79 6.22 -16.90 -15.99
CA ALA A 79 7.24 -16.69 -17.01
C ALA A 79 6.76 -17.31 -18.34
N THR A 80 7.00 -16.59 -19.43
CA THR A 80 6.69 -17.05 -20.80
C THR A 80 7.82 -17.88 -21.42
N HIS A 81 9.00 -17.90 -20.79
CA HIS A 81 10.15 -18.66 -21.23
C HIS A 81 10.18 -20.05 -20.56
N ASP A 82 10.73 -21.03 -21.26
CA ASP A 82 10.84 -22.42 -20.78
C ASP A 82 11.94 -22.62 -19.72
N THR A 83 12.74 -21.59 -19.44
CA THR A 83 13.76 -21.65 -18.40
C THR A 83 13.10 -21.73 -17.02
N VAL A 84 13.29 -22.85 -16.33
CA VAL A 84 12.84 -23.07 -14.96
C VAL A 84 14.02 -23.11 -13.99
N HIS A 85 13.84 -22.54 -12.79
CA HIS A 85 14.81 -22.65 -11.71
C HIS A 85 14.64 -23.98 -10.98
N TYR A 86 15.71 -24.76 -10.88
CA TYR A 86 15.74 -25.96 -10.05
C TYR A 86 16.73 -25.79 -8.92
N ILE A 87 16.32 -26.16 -7.70
CA ILE A 87 17.21 -26.23 -6.56
C ILE A 87 17.75 -27.65 -6.49
N ILE A 88 19.05 -27.81 -6.73
CA ILE A 88 19.72 -29.09 -6.50
C ILE A 88 19.81 -29.32 -5.01
N THR A 89 19.12 -30.36 -4.53
CA THR A 89 19.26 -30.82 -3.14
C THR A 89 20.01 -32.15 -3.13
N ARG A 90 20.85 -32.36 -2.12
CA ARG A 90 21.53 -33.63 -1.87
C ARG A 90 21.12 -34.14 -0.49
N GLY A 91 20.75 -35.40 -0.40
CA GLY A 91 20.28 -36.02 0.84
C GLY A 91 18.76 -35.98 1.04
N PRO A 92 18.24 -36.56 2.13
CA PRO A 92 16.81 -36.65 2.40
C PRO A 92 16.18 -35.31 2.78
N PRO A 93 14.87 -35.10 2.51
CA PRO A 93 14.15 -33.88 2.91
C PRO A 93 14.25 -33.61 4.41
N VAL A 94 14.60 -32.37 4.79
CA VAL A 94 14.65 -31.94 6.18
C VAL A 94 13.38 -31.16 6.53
N LYS A 95 12.72 -31.51 7.64
CA LYS A 95 11.57 -30.80 8.19
C LYS A 95 11.98 -30.02 9.43
N ALA A 96 11.64 -28.74 9.49
CA ALA A 96 11.75 -27.92 10.68
C ALA A 96 10.36 -27.39 11.11
N LYS A 97 10.12 -27.30 12.42
CA LYS A 97 8.90 -26.67 12.95
C LYS A 97 9.04 -25.15 12.84
N PRO A 98 8.08 -24.42 12.25
CA PRO A 98 8.08 -22.95 12.26
C PRO A 98 8.22 -22.42 13.70
N ARG A 99 9.11 -21.45 13.91
CA ARG A 99 9.18 -20.72 15.18
C ARG A 99 8.14 -19.61 15.16
N TYR A 100 7.35 -19.50 16.24
CA TYR A 100 6.44 -18.38 16.41
C TYR A 100 7.26 -17.12 16.68
N THR A 101 7.06 -16.08 15.88
CA THR A 101 7.50 -14.73 16.22
C THR A 101 6.58 -14.21 17.32
N GLN A 102 7.13 -13.79 18.47
CA GLN A 102 6.32 -13.10 19.47
C GLN A 102 5.89 -11.75 18.91
N ASN A 103 4.62 -11.62 18.56
CA ASN A 103 4.02 -10.34 18.21
C ASN A 103 3.89 -9.51 19.51
N TYR A 104 4.81 -8.58 19.73
CA TYR A 104 4.61 -7.53 20.73
C TYR A 104 3.54 -6.58 20.19
N THR A 105 2.28 -6.80 20.58
CA THR A 105 1.21 -5.82 20.41
C THR A 105 1.39 -4.77 21.49
N MET A 106 1.99 -3.63 21.13
CA MET A 106 1.94 -2.42 21.97
C MET A 106 0.50 -1.91 21.97
N LEU A 107 -0.12 -1.88 23.15
CA LEU A 107 -1.41 -1.24 23.43
C LEU A 107 -1.32 0.26 23.16
#